data_AF-A0A1I6H537-F1
#
_entry.id   AF-A0A1I6H537-F1
#
_cell.length_a   1.000
_cell.length_b   1.000
_cell.length_c   1.000
_cell.angle_alpha   90.00
_cell.angle_beta   90.00
_cell.angle_gamma   90.00
#
_symmetry.space_group_name_H-M   'P 1'
#
loop_
_entity.id
_entity.type
_entity.pdbx_description
1 polymer ?
#
loop_
_entity_poly.entity_id
_entity_poly.type
_entity_poly.pdbx_seq_one_letter_code
_entity_poly.pdbx_strand_id
1 'polypeptide(L)'
;MFEILNTGPLFDIDKRLIFKSGKWLVRTREIPELGPYYSRPEAIEALYRHVAICTGQLRTAEPGLAREFVRHNTAECRKSECTLCSALSAMTPGASQPPSDRLSSIGH
;
A
#
# COMPACT_ATOMS: atom_id res chain seq x y z
N MET A 1 13.13 10.08 -6.34
CA MET A 1 11.76 9.82 -5.85
C MET A 1 11.03 9.04 -6.95
N PHE A 2 10.32 7.95 -6.65
CA PHE A 2 9.65 7.19 -7.71
C PHE A 2 8.50 8.00 -8.30
N GLU A 3 8.63 8.48 -9.54
CA GLU A 3 7.61 9.29 -10.21
C GLU A 3 6.27 8.54 -10.36
N ILE A 4 6.31 7.21 -10.34
CA ILE A 4 5.12 6.35 -10.34
C ILE A 4 4.27 6.55 -9.09
N LEU A 5 4.88 6.91 -7.96
CA LEU A 5 4.20 7.24 -6.70
C LEU A 5 3.62 8.65 -6.69
N ASN A 6 3.94 9.47 -7.70
CA ASN A 6 3.32 10.77 -7.93
C ASN A 6 1.99 10.58 -8.70
N THR A 7 1.19 9.58 -8.30
CA THR A 7 0.01 9.06 -9.00
C THR A 7 -1.21 9.96 -8.85
N GLY A 8 -0.97 11.28 -8.87
CA GLY A 8 -1.82 12.25 -8.21
C GLY A 8 -1.93 11.97 -6.70
N PRO A 9 -2.52 12.88 -5.93
CA PRO A 9 -3.00 12.54 -4.61
C PRO A 9 -4.01 11.40 -4.75
N LEU A 10 -3.61 10.20 -4.34
CA LEU A 10 -4.58 9.21 -3.87
C LEU A 10 -5.28 9.85 -2.67
N PHE A 11 -6.31 10.65 -2.95
CA PHE A 11 -7.13 11.24 -1.90
C PHE A 11 -7.85 10.12 -1.18
N ASP A 12 -7.87 10.20 0.16
CA ASP A 12 -8.58 9.26 1.00
C ASP A 12 -8.13 7.79 0.82
N ILE A 13 -6.81 7.53 0.78
CA ILE A 13 -6.26 6.15 0.85
C ILE A 13 -6.94 5.36 1.96
N ASP A 14 -7.10 5.98 3.13
CA ASP A 14 -7.73 5.35 4.29
C ASP A 14 -9.18 4.93 4.03
N LYS A 15 -10.00 5.74 3.33
CA LYS A 15 -11.37 5.36 2.96
C LYS A 15 -11.43 4.26 1.89
N ARG A 16 -10.32 4.03 1.18
CA ARG A 16 -10.19 2.96 0.18
C ARG A 16 -9.66 1.67 0.78
N LEU A 17 -9.09 1.70 1.98
CA LEU A 17 -8.65 0.50 2.69
C LEU A 17 -9.80 -0.01 3.56
N ILE A 18 -10.13 -1.29 3.39
CA ILE A 18 -11.20 -1.95 4.14
C ILE A 18 -10.57 -3.10 4.92
N PHE A 19 -10.72 -3.11 6.25
CA PHE A 19 -10.30 -4.24 7.07
C PHE A 19 -11.50 -5.14 7.36
N LYS A 20 -11.46 -6.38 6.87
CA LYS A 20 -12.57 -7.35 6.98
C LYS A 20 -12.02 -8.74 7.23
N SER A 21 -12.55 -9.43 8.23
CA SER A 21 -12.14 -10.80 8.61
C SER A 21 -10.63 -10.99 8.77
N GLY A 22 -9.94 -10.02 9.37
CA GLY A 22 -8.49 -10.09 9.60
C GLY A 22 -7.63 -9.82 8.36
N LYS A 23 -8.23 -9.36 7.26
CA LYS A 23 -7.55 -9.05 5.99
C LYS A 23 -7.79 -7.62 5.58
N TRP A 24 -6.81 -7.06 4.88
CA TRP A 24 -6.93 -5.78 4.21
C TRP A 24 -7.41 -5.97 2.78
N LEU A 25 -8.40 -5.18 2.40
CA LEU A 25 -8.97 -5.10 1.07
C LEU A 25 -8.82 -3.67 0.58
N VAL A 26 -8.69 -3.51 -0.72
CA VAL A 26 -8.55 -2.24 -1.39
C VAL A 26 -9.76 -2.02 -2.26
N ARG A 27 -10.43 -0.89 -2.07
CA ARG A 27 -11.52 -0.45 -2.92
C ARG A 27 -10.98 0.45 -4.03
N THR A 28 -11.09 -0.01 -5.27
CA THR A 28 -10.79 0.79 -6.44
C THR A 28 -12.08 1.15 -7.18
N ARG A 29 -12.00 2.02 -8.18
CA ARG A 29 -13.16 2.37 -9.02
C ARG A 29 -13.58 1.19 -9.92
N GLU A 30 -12.60 0.40 -10.36
CA GLU A 30 -12.83 -0.75 -11.24
C GLU A 30 -13.12 -2.03 -10.47
N ILE A 31 -12.54 -2.21 -9.27
CA ILE A 31 -12.63 -3.42 -8.47
C ILE A 31 -13.14 -3.05 -7.07
N PRO A 32 -14.32 -3.52 -6.66
CA PRO A 32 -14.92 -3.14 -5.38
C PRO A 32 -14.16 -3.68 -4.16
N GLU A 33 -13.59 -4.89 -4.27
CA GLU A 33 -12.80 -5.55 -3.23
C GLU A 33 -11.57 -6.20 -3.88
N LEU A 34 -10.45 -5.48 -3.95
CA LEU A 34 -9.16 -5.98 -4.41
C LEU A 34 -8.35 -6.53 -3.21
N GLY A 35 -7.82 -7.74 -3.30
CA GLY A 35 -7.11 -8.42 -2.21
C GLY A 35 -7.44 -9.92 -2.18
N PRO A 36 -7.34 -10.60 -1.02
CA PRO A 36 -7.01 -10.09 0.32
C PRO A 36 -5.52 -9.89 0.57
N TYR A 37 -5.18 -8.84 1.32
CA TYR A 37 -3.83 -8.49 1.75
C TYR A 37 -3.63 -8.73 3.24
N TYR A 38 -2.41 -9.12 3.63
CA TYR A 38 -2.11 -9.49 5.02
C TYR A 38 -1.76 -8.26 5.88
N SER A 39 -1.24 -7.20 5.27
CA SER A 39 -0.79 -5.99 5.95
C SER A 39 -1.30 -4.73 5.28
N ARG A 40 -1.52 -3.66 6.06
CA ARG A 40 -1.89 -2.34 5.55
C ARG A 40 -0.91 -1.81 4.47
N PRO A 41 0.43 -1.85 4.65
CA PRO A 41 1.37 -1.43 3.60
C PRO A 41 1.25 -2.23 2.30
N GLU A 42 0.97 -3.54 2.39
CA GLU A 42 0.75 -4.41 1.24
C GLU A 42 -0.51 -3.99 0.45
N ALA A 43 -1.59 -3.67 1.17
CA ALA A 43 -2.81 -3.14 0.55
C ALA A 43 -2.59 -1.75 -0.08
N ILE A 44 -1.82 -0.88 0.56
CA ILE A 44 -1.48 0.44 0.00
C ILE A 44 -0.66 0.28 -1.28
N GLU A 45 0.38 -0.56 -1.25
CA GLU A 45 1.18 -0.85 -2.43
C GLU A 45 0.32 -1.37 -3.59
N ALA A 46 -0.59 -2.30 -3.30
CA ALA A 46 -1.51 -2.81 -4.30
C ALA A 46 -2.44 -1.74 -4.87
N LEU A 47 -2.94 -0.82 -4.05
CA LEU A 47 -3.74 0.32 -4.50
C LEU A 47 -2.93 1.22 -5.45
N TYR A 48 -1.72 1.61 -5.06
CA TYR A 48 -0.84 2.43 -5.89
C TYR A 48 -0.50 1.73 -7.21
N ARG A 49 -0.20 0.43 -7.15
CA ARG A 49 0.04 -0.39 -8.34
C ARG A 49 -1.15 -0.43 -9.27
N HIS A 50 -2.35 -0.66 -8.74
CA HIS A 50 -3.58 -0.67 -9.52
C HIS A 50 -3.81 0.68 -10.20
N VAL A 51 -3.72 1.77 -9.45
CA VAL A 51 -3.91 3.12 -10.00
C VAL A 51 -2.84 3.46 -11.04
N ALA A 52 -1.57 3.14 -10.81
CA ALA A 52 -0.50 3.39 -11.79
C ALA A 52 -0.72 2.62 -13.11
N ILE A 53 -1.27 1.39 -13.04
CA ILE A 53 -1.66 0.60 -14.22
C ILE A 53 -2.85 1.26 -14.93
N CYS A 54 -3.93 1.57 -14.20
CA CYS A 54 -5.17 2.09 -14.78
C CYS A 54 -5.06 3.52 -15.32
N THR A 55 -4.23 4.36 -14.71
CA THR A 55 -3.97 5.74 -15.19
C THR A 55 -2.96 5.79 -16.33
N GLY A 56 -2.29 4.67 -16.64
CA GLY A 56 -1.25 4.62 -17.66
C GLY A 56 0.07 5.29 -17.24
N GLN A 57 0.25 5.65 -15.97
CA GLN A 57 1.51 6.26 -15.48
C GLN A 57 2.72 5.34 -15.60
N LEU A 58 2.52 4.03 -15.59
CA LEU A 58 3.59 3.08 -15.93
C LEU A 58 4.09 3.23 -17.38
N ARG A 59 3.29 3.80 -18.28
CA ARG A 59 3.68 4.06 -19.67
C ARG A 59 4.56 5.30 -19.82
N THR A 60 4.46 6.23 -18.87
CA THR A 60 5.28 7.46 -18.85
C THR A 60 6.53 7.30 -18.00
N ALA A 61 6.56 6.32 -17.10
CA ALA A 61 7.73 6.00 -16.29
C ALA A 61 8.77 5.19 -17.07
N GLU A 62 10.03 5.32 -16.65
CA GLU A 62 11.13 4.49 -17.16
C GLU A 62 10.77 2.99 -17.05
N PRO A 63 10.93 2.21 -18.13
CA PRO A 63 10.42 0.83 -18.19
C PRO A 63 11.05 -0.09 -17.13
N GLY A 64 12.32 0.17 -16.75
CA GLY A 64 12.99 -0.53 -15.66
C GLY A 64 12.34 -0.27 -14.31
N LEU A 65 12.01 1.00 -14.02
CA LEU A 65 11.34 1.41 -12.79
C LEU A 65 9.90 0.92 -12.74
N ALA A 66 9.16 1.03 -13.85
CA ALA A 66 7.79 0.53 -13.95
C ALA A 66 7.72 -0.98 -13.67
N ARG A 67 8.67 -1.75 -14.23
CA ARG A 67 8.75 -3.19 -14.02
C ARG A 67 9.19 -3.55 -12.61
N GLU A 68 10.14 -2.83 -12.02
CA GLU A 68 10.53 -3.03 -10.62
C GLU A 68 9.36 -2.74 -9.68
N PHE A 69 8.67 -1.62 -9.89
CA PHE A 69 7.49 -1.23 -9.12
C PHE A 69 6.37 -2.27 -9.18
N VAL A 70 6.05 -2.76 -10.38
CA VAL A 70 5.03 -3.80 -10.57
C VAL A 70 5.47 -5.15 -9.99
N ARG A 71 6.76 -5.46 -9.92
CA ARG A 71 7.24 -6.74 -9.35
C ARG A 71 7.53 -6.66 -7.86
N HIS A 72 7.54 -5.46 -7.29
CA HIS A 72 7.79 -5.28 -5.88
C HIS A 72 6.60 -5.78 -5.06
N ASN A 73 6.90 -6.46 -3.96
CA ASN A 73 5.95 -6.87 -2.95
C ASN A 73 6.53 -6.48 -1.59
N THR A 74 5.90 -5.54 -0.89
CA THR A 74 6.38 -5.11 0.44
C THR A 74 6.41 -6.28 1.44
N ALA A 75 5.52 -7.26 1.31
CA ALA A 75 5.48 -8.42 2.21
C ALA A 75 6.67 -9.39 2.01
N GLU A 76 7.25 -9.42 0.82
CA GLU A 76 8.38 -10.28 0.47
C GLU A 76 9.70 -9.51 0.36
N CYS A 77 9.66 -8.18 0.42
CA CYS A 77 10.84 -7.34 0.31
C CYS A 77 11.67 -7.42 1.60
N ARG A 78 12.85 -8.04 1.51
CA ARG A 78 13.84 -8.13 2.60
C ARG A 78 15.01 -7.17 2.45
N LYS A 79 14.95 -6.24 1.49
CA LYS A 79 16.01 -5.24 1.29
C LYS A 79 15.89 -4.15 2.36
N SER A 80 16.89 -4.05 3.24
CA SER A 80 16.94 -3.06 4.32
C SER A 80 16.84 -1.61 3.84
N GLU A 81 17.42 -1.31 2.66
CA GLU A 81 17.41 0.02 2.06
C GLU A 81 16.55 0.06 0.80
N CYS A 82 15.39 -0.61 0.83
CA CYS A 82 14.44 -0.51 -0.27
C CYS A 82 13.83 0.89 -0.30
N THR A 83 14.22 1.67 -1.31
CA THR A 83 13.70 3.00 -1.57
C THR A 83 12.19 2.98 -1.85
N LEU A 84 11.65 1.89 -2.40
CA LEU A 84 10.21 1.72 -2.62
C LEU A 84 9.44 1.49 -1.31
N CYS A 85 9.90 0.56 -0.45
CA CYS A 85 9.31 0.36 0.88
C CYS A 85 9.35 1.65 1.71
N SER A 86 10.47 2.39 1.65
CA SER A 86 10.65 3.66 2.35
C SER A 86 9.66 4.72 1.84
N ALA A 87 9.49 4.83 0.52
CA ALA A 87 8.53 5.76 -0.07
C ALA A 87 7.08 5.40 0.28
N LEU A 88 6.70 4.11 0.23
CA LEU A 88 5.38 3.63 0.64
C LEU A 88 5.10 3.92 2.13
N SER A 89 6.10 3.76 2.98
CA SER A 89 6.01 4.08 4.41
C SER A 89 5.82 5.57 4.65
N ALA A 90 6.55 6.43 3.92
CA ALA A 90 6.45 7.88 4.04
C ALA A 90 5.07 8.44 3.59
N MET A 91 4.41 7.78 2.64
CA MET A 91 3.06 8.14 2.19
C MET A 91 1.96 7.74 3.18
N THR A 92 2.33 7.02 4.25
CA THR A 92 1.41 6.59 5.30
C THR A 92 1.71 7.38 6.58
N PRO A 93 1.18 8.61 6.75
CA PRO A 93 1.21 9.27 8.06
C PRO A 93 0.33 8.44 8.99
N GLY A 94 0.96 7.68 9.90
CA GLY A 94 0.25 6.79 10.83
C GLY A 94 0.59 5.31 10.70
N ALA A 95 1.80 4.93 10.26
CA ALA A 95 2.38 3.64 10.63
C ALA A 95 2.77 3.64 12.13
N SER A 96 1.82 3.95 13.00
CA SER A 96 1.91 3.75 14.44
C SER A 96 0.81 2.77 14.80
N GLN A 97 1.16 1.49 14.65
CA GLN A 97 0.47 0.31 15.17
C GLN A 97 -0.97 0.07 14.63
N PRO A 98 -1.40 -1.19 14.48
CA PRO A 98 -2.83 -1.47 14.67
C PRO A 98 -3.21 -0.91 16.06
N PRO A 99 -4.47 -0.52 16.34
CA PRO A 99 -4.86 -0.34 17.73
C PRO A 99 -4.55 -1.66 18.43
N SER A 100 -3.43 -1.70 19.17
CA SER A 100 -3.17 -2.72 20.16
C SER A 100 -4.28 -2.50 21.17
N ASP A 101 -5.35 -3.26 20.94
CA ASP A 101 -6.49 -3.38 21.82
C ASP A 101 -5.93 -3.45 23.25
N ARG A 102 -6.27 -2.43 24.04
CA ARG A 102 -5.99 -2.40 25.47
C ARG A 102 -6.80 -3.53 26.11
N LEU A 103 -6.24 -4.74 26.15
CA LEU A 103 -6.75 -5.87 26.93
C LEU A 103 -5.53 -6.77 27.22
N SER A 104 -4.96 -6.88 28.42
CA SER A 104 -5.50 -6.67 29.76
C SER A 104 -4.37 -6.27 30.71
N SER A 105 -4.57 -5.20 31.47
CA SER A 105 -3.93 -5.03 32.78
C SER A 105 -5.04 -4.65 33.74
N ILE A 106 -5.72 -5.67 34.26
CA ILE A 106 -6.62 -5.58 35.41
C ILE A 106 -6.52 -6.86 36.22
N GLY A 107 -5.97 -6.73 37.44
CA GLY A 107 -6.15 -7.61 38.60
C GLY A 107 -5.33 -8.90 38.59
N HIS A 108 -4.75 -9.38 39.68
CA HIS A 108 -4.71 -8.94 41.08
C HIS A 108 -3.52 -9.66 41.73
#